data_AF-E9CVU2-F1
#
_entry.id   AF-E9CVU2-F1
#
_cell.length_a   1.000
_cell.length_b   1.000
_cell.length_c   1.000
_cell.angle_alpha   90.00
_cell.angle_beta   90.00
_cell.angle_gamma   90.00
#
_symmetry.space_group_name_H-M   'P 1'
#
loop_
_entity.id
_entity.type
_entity.pdbx_description
1 polymer ?
#
loop_
_entity_poly.entity_id
_entity_poly.type
_entity_poly.pdbx_seq_one_letter_code
_entity_poly.pdbx_strand_id
1 'polypeptide(L)'
;MADQQKLQIAYDMTSHHALGGGSYIFKSGYSGYLRSLLPHPEARTEINIIIQPNSSPHVGTLCSLGLAFVLTRREKDIGTDVTVVCDLWDRAKGEQIVINNITYQRSLRDTGKFQEFLPDYTELLAILSNRYGITHRIRLEEEFLKSDGVGAPATGSLAIRAACPEYGLVDKYGMNNIYSQGGSTVSFECPRHGRFNYNVDSDSHRFQFNCQLFNLVIGHYYERASYNYIEVCGSDYAGFWQEQLLWRFLVKPILIVYTLSFQTGRVRSYIKIPISTADSIRLPEKGGTGVPAQLSGL
;
A
#
# COMPACT_ATOMS: atom_id res chain seq x y z
N MET A 1 7.41 31.77 -36.03
CA MET A 1 6.83 31.59 -34.69
C MET A 1 5.55 30.79 -34.87
N ALA A 2 5.60 29.49 -34.60
CA ALA A 2 4.44 28.60 -34.70
C ALA A 2 4.11 28.12 -33.29
N ASP A 3 2.91 28.45 -32.85
CA ASP A 3 2.36 28.13 -31.53
C ASP A 3 2.21 26.61 -31.38
N GLN A 4 2.91 26.02 -30.41
CA GLN A 4 2.69 24.63 -30.02
C GLN A 4 1.38 24.57 -29.21
N GLN A 5 0.28 24.23 -29.87
CA GLN A 5 -0.93 23.82 -29.18
C GLN A 5 -0.63 22.58 -28.32
N LYS A 6 -0.58 22.78 -27.00
CA LYS A 6 -0.63 21.69 -26.01
C LYS A 6 -1.94 20.94 -26.20
N LEU A 7 -1.84 19.71 -26.69
CA LEU A 7 -2.95 18.76 -26.70
C LEU A 7 -3.35 18.47 -25.25
N GLN A 8 -4.39 19.14 -24.77
CA GLN A 8 -5.11 18.72 -23.58
C GLN A 8 -5.97 17.51 -23.96
N ILE A 9 -5.60 16.35 -23.45
CA ILE A 9 -6.47 15.17 -23.53
C ILE A 9 -7.59 15.39 -22.51
N ALA A 10 -8.81 15.61 -23.00
CA ALA A 10 -9.99 15.73 -22.15
C ALA A 10 -10.31 14.37 -21.51
N TYR A 11 -10.42 14.32 -20.18
CA TYR A 11 -10.85 13.14 -19.45
C TYR A 11 -12.37 13.01 -19.55
N ASP A 12 -12.84 12.13 -20.43
CA ASP A 12 -14.26 11.94 -20.78
C ASP A 12 -15.08 11.15 -19.75
N MET A 13 -14.50 10.83 -18.58
CA MET A 13 -15.14 10.06 -17.51
C MET A 13 -15.66 8.68 -17.94
N THR A 14 -15.26 8.16 -19.11
CA THR A 14 -15.80 6.93 -19.66
C THR A 14 -14.67 5.92 -19.88
N SER A 15 -14.82 4.69 -19.36
CA SER A 15 -13.81 3.65 -19.53
C SER A 15 -13.92 3.05 -20.93
N HIS A 16 -13.18 3.63 -21.88
CA HIS A 16 -13.22 3.20 -23.29
C HIS A 16 -12.55 1.84 -23.55
N HIS A 17 -11.71 1.37 -22.61
CA HIS A 17 -11.04 0.07 -22.69
C HIS A 17 -10.93 -0.60 -21.31
N ALA A 18 -11.99 -1.26 -20.84
CA ALA A 18 -11.97 -2.06 -19.60
C ALA A 18 -11.19 -3.40 -19.71
N LEU A 19 -10.11 -3.42 -20.50
CA LEU A 19 -9.17 -4.54 -20.61
C LEU A 19 -7.93 -4.20 -19.79
N GLY A 20 -7.55 -5.10 -18.88
CA GLY A 20 -6.46 -4.91 -17.92
C GLY A 20 -5.14 -4.49 -18.57
N GLY A 21 -4.83 -3.20 -18.49
CA GLY A 21 -3.60 -2.58 -19.02
C GLY A 21 -2.29 -3.01 -18.36
N GLY A 22 -2.31 -4.01 -17.47
CA GLY A 22 -1.11 -4.66 -16.91
C GLY A 22 -1.08 -6.18 -17.10
N SER A 23 -1.98 -6.75 -17.92
CA SER A 23 -2.20 -8.22 -18.01
C SER A 23 -1.12 -9.01 -18.74
N TYR A 24 -0.09 -8.36 -19.28
CA TYR A 24 0.99 -9.05 -19.99
C TYR A 24 2.33 -8.32 -19.79
N ILE A 25 3.44 -9.07 -19.96
CA ILE A 25 4.74 -8.65 -20.53
C ILE A 25 6.01 -9.02 -19.72
N PHE A 26 6.02 -10.02 -18.82
CA PHE A 26 7.33 -10.61 -18.43
C PHE A 26 7.31 -12.14 -18.42
N LYS A 27 7.74 -12.74 -19.53
CA LYS A 27 8.17 -14.16 -19.54
C LYS A 27 9.47 -14.33 -18.76
N SER A 28 10.31 -13.30 -18.76
CA SER A 28 11.58 -13.17 -18.05
C SER A 28 11.90 -11.69 -17.86
N GLY A 29 12.87 -11.36 -17.00
CA GLY A 29 13.43 -10.01 -16.90
C GLY A 29 12.60 -8.97 -16.15
N TYR A 30 11.51 -9.36 -15.46
CA TYR A 30 10.72 -8.41 -14.68
C TYR A 30 11.54 -7.69 -13.61
N SER A 31 12.52 -8.36 -13.00
CA SER A 31 13.36 -7.72 -11.97
C SER A 31 14.21 -6.58 -12.53
N GLY A 32 14.78 -6.75 -13.72
CA GLY A 32 15.50 -5.66 -14.40
C GLY A 32 14.58 -4.48 -14.71
N TYR A 33 13.33 -4.76 -15.10
CA TYR A 33 12.34 -3.72 -15.34
C TYR A 33 11.94 -3.01 -14.05
N LEU A 34 11.61 -3.74 -12.98
CA LEU A 34 11.27 -3.15 -11.69
C LEU A 34 12.41 -2.28 -11.16
N ARG A 35 13.66 -2.77 -11.26
CA ARG A 35 14.86 -2.00 -10.92
C ARG A 35 14.98 -0.70 -11.71
N SER A 36 14.64 -0.70 -13.01
CA SER A 36 14.71 0.51 -13.85
C SER A 36 13.72 1.61 -13.46
N LEU A 37 12.70 1.26 -12.66
CA LEU A 37 11.68 2.19 -12.18
C LEU A 37 11.98 2.73 -10.77
N LEU A 38 13.03 2.23 -10.12
CA LEU A 38 13.39 2.68 -8.78
C LEU A 38 13.96 4.11 -8.85
N PRO A 39 13.44 5.06 -8.03
CA PRO A 39 13.85 6.46 -8.10
C PRO A 39 15.29 6.70 -7.59
N HIS A 40 15.85 5.77 -6.82
CA HIS A 40 17.19 5.87 -6.22
C HIS A 40 18.02 4.61 -6.53
N PRO A 41 18.57 4.44 -7.74
CA PRO A 41 19.19 3.18 -8.19
C PRO A 41 20.30 2.61 -7.29
N GLU A 42 21.01 3.48 -6.57
CA GLU A 42 22.11 3.14 -5.66
C GLU A 42 21.69 2.98 -4.20
N ALA A 43 20.42 3.29 -3.87
CA ALA A 43 19.91 3.14 -2.52
C ALA A 43 19.36 1.73 -2.29
N ARG A 44 19.37 1.32 -1.01
CA ARG A 44 18.69 0.10 -0.58
C ARG A 44 17.21 0.13 -0.98
N THR A 45 16.62 -1.04 -1.20
CA THR A 45 15.22 -1.19 -1.61
C THR A 45 14.47 -2.08 -0.63
N GLU A 46 13.39 -1.57 -0.06
CA GLU A 46 12.49 -2.33 0.80
C GLU A 46 11.35 -2.91 -0.04
N ILE A 47 11.24 -4.24 -0.08
CA ILE A 47 10.06 -4.93 -0.62
C ILE A 47 9.12 -5.16 0.55
N ASN A 48 8.06 -4.38 0.60
CA ASN A 48 7.17 -4.32 1.73
C ASN A 48 5.89 -5.10 1.50
N ILE A 49 5.31 -5.55 2.61
CA ILE A 49 3.97 -6.13 2.65
C ILE A 49 3.28 -5.73 3.94
N ILE A 50 2.07 -5.20 3.81
CA ILE A 50 1.21 -4.87 4.95
C ILE A 50 0.29 -6.06 5.25
N ILE A 51 0.26 -6.48 6.51
CA ILE A 51 -0.50 -7.65 6.96
C ILE A 51 -1.31 -7.27 8.20
N GLN A 52 -2.57 -7.71 8.26
CA GLN A 52 -3.40 -7.65 9.45
C GLN A 52 -3.47 -9.02 10.12
N PRO A 53 -2.80 -9.27 11.28
CA PRO A 53 -2.82 -10.56 11.97
C PRO A 53 -4.12 -10.76 12.78
N ASN A 54 -5.25 -10.93 12.09
CA ASN A 54 -6.57 -11.14 12.70
C ASN A 54 -7.04 -12.60 12.70
N SER A 55 -6.29 -13.48 12.03
CA SER A 55 -6.44 -14.92 11.98
C SER A 55 -5.11 -15.56 11.62
N SER A 56 -5.03 -16.89 11.69
CA SER A 56 -3.93 -17.64 11.08
C SER A 56 -3.80 -17.30 9.59
N PRO A 57 -2.58 -17.31 9.01
CA PRO A 57 -2.33 -16.98 7.61
C PRO A 57 -3.16 -17.85 6.65
N HIS A 58 -4.09 -17.24 5.91
CA HIS A 58 -4.84 -17.94 4.87
C HIS A 58 -4.08 -17.93 3.53
N VAL A 59 -4.59 -18.65 2.53
CA VAL A 59 -3.93 -18.80 1.21
C VAL A 59 -3.54 -17.46 0.57
N GLY A 60 -4.38 -16.43 0.65
CA GLY A 60 -4.04 -15.07 0.18
C GLY A 60 -2.79 -14.48 0.86
N THR A 61 -2.66 -14.62 2.17
CA THR A 61 -1.47 -14.20 2.94
C THR A 61 -0.25 -14.99 2.51
N LEU A 62 -0.37 -16.32 2.37
CA LEU A 62 0.72 -17.20 1.92
C LEU A 62 1.22 -16.80 0.53
N CYS A 63 0.31 -16.53 -0.41
CA CYS A 63 0.66 -16.07 -1.75
C CYS A 63 1.35 -14.71 -1.73
N SER A 64 0.90 -13.79 -0.88
CA SER A 64 1.45 -12.44 -0.82
C SER A 64 2.84 -12.40 -0.21
N LEU A 65 3.02 -13.10 0.92
CA LEU A 65 4.33 -13.30 1.52
C LEU A 65 5.28 -14.06 0.57
N GLY A 66 4.80 -15.14 -0.05
CA GLY A 66 5.57 -15.88 -1.05
C GLY A 66 6.04 -14.99 -2.19
N LEU A 67 5.18 -14.11 -2.72
CA LEU A 67 5.55 -13.17 -3.77
C LEU A 67 6.62 -12.17 -3.29
N ALA A 68 6.47 -11.59 -2.10
CA ALA A 68 7.47 -10.66 -1.55
C ALA A 68 8.86 -11.30 -1.46
N PHE A 69 8.95 -12.53 -0.94
CA PHE A 69 10.23 -13.24 -0.84
C PHE A 69 10.80 -13.66 -2.20
N VAL A 70 9.97 -14.14 -3.13
CA VAL A 70 10.41 -14.47 -4.50
C VAL A 70 10.92 -13.23 -5.23
N LEU A 71 10.18 -12.12 -5.14
CA LEU A 71 10.57 -10.84 -5.74
C LEU A 71 11.92 -10.37 -5.18
N THR A 72 12.06 -10.40 -3.86
CA THR A 72 13.30 -10.00 -3.18
C THR A 72 14.47 -10.87 -3.58
N ARG A 73 14.26 -12.18 -3.70
CA ARG A 73 15.31 -13.09 -4.19
C ARG A 73 15.77 -12.71 -5.60
N ARG A 74 14.84 -12.33 -6.46
CA ARG A 74 15.10 -12.06 -7.87
C ARG A 74 15.76 -10.71 -8.10
N GLU A 75 15.40 -9.72 -7.30
CA GLU A 75 16.13 -8.44 -7.22
C GLU A 75 17.56 -8.66 -6.69
N LYS A 76 17.72 -9.49 -5.65
CA LYS A 76 19.04 -9.84 -5.12
C LYS A 76 19.91 -10.58 -6.14
N ASP A 77 19.33 -11.47 -6.95
CA ASP A 77 20.04 -12.20 -8.02
C ASP A 77 20.65 -11.25 -9.08
N ILE A 78 20.07 -10.06 -9.28
CA ILE A 78 20.60 -9.03 -10.20
C ILE A 78 21.43 -7.94 -9.49
N GLY A 79 21.76 -8.15 -8.21
CA GLY A 79 22.64 -7.28 -7.44
C GLY A 79 21.98 -6.05 -6.83
N THR A 80 20.64 -6.00 -6.73
CA THR A 80 19.96 -4.95 -5.97
C THR A 80 20.15 -5.19 -4.47
N ASP A 81 20.48 -4.15 -3.69
CA ASP A 81 20.44 -4.21 -2.22
C ASP A 81 18.98 -4.19 -1.74
N VAL A 82 18.46 -5.34 -1.32
CA VAL A 82 17.04 -5.54 -0.99
C VAL A 82 16.80 -6.30 0.30
N THR A 83 15.72 -5.94 0.99
CA THR A 83 15.20 -6.68 2.16
C THR A 83 13.68 -6.74 2.13
N VAL A 84 13.11 -7.77 2.77
CA VAL A 84 11.66 -7.85 3.01
C VAL A 84 11.32 -7.07 4.27
N VAL A 85 10.34 -6.18 4.19
CA VAL A 85 9.73 -5.53 5.36
C VAL A 85 8.28 -6.00 5.48
N CYS A 86 7.91 -6.48 6.66
CA CYS A 86 6.55 -6.90 6.97
C CYS A 86 5.95 -5.92 7.97
N ASP A 87 5.10 -5.05 7.47
CA ASP A 87 4.33 -4.12 8.28
C ASP A 87 3.12 -4.84 8.87
N LEU A 88 3.15 -5.05 10.18
CA LEU A 88 2.03 -5.66 10.88
C LEU A 88 1.08 -4.56 11.37
N TRP A 89 -0.13 -4.58 10.83
CA TRP A 89 -1.20 -3.65 11.17
C TRP A 89 -1.96 -4.12 12.41
N ASP A 90 -1.30 -3.96 13.54
CA ASP A 90 -1.72 -4.50 14.83
C ASP A 90 -2.83 -3.69 15.50
N ARG A 91 -3.03 -2.42 15.12
CA ARG A 91 -4.14 -1.60 15.64
C ARG A 91 -5.38 -1.59 14.76
N ALA A 92 -5.44 -2.48 13.77
CA ALA A 92 -6.65 -2.72 12.97
C ALA A 92 -7.84 -3.17 13.85
N LYS A 93 -9.05 -3.17 13.27
CA LYS A 93 -10.29 -3.57 13.98
C LYS A 93 -10.17 -5.00 14.54
N GLY A 94 -10.28 -5.14 15.86
CA GLY A 94 -10.43 -6.43 16.54
C GLY A 94 -11.87 -6.74 16.95
N GLU A 95 -12.46 -5.86 17.75
CA GLU A 95 -13.84 -5.98 18.26
C GLU A 95 -14.63 -4.69 18.06
N GLN A 96 -15.97 -4.81 18.02
CA GLN A 96 -16.89 -3.68 17.93
C GLN A 96 -17.97 -3.75 18.99
N ILE A 97 -18.29 -2.59 19.55
CA ILE A 97 -19.34 -2.42 20.55
C ILE A 97 -20.13 -1.16 20.23
N VAL A 98 -21.45 -1.19 20.43
CA VAL A 98 -22.31 -0.02 20.26
C VAL A 98 -22.66 0.53 21.64
N ILE A 99 -22.38 1.81 21.88
CA ILE A 99 -22.70 2.51 23.13
C ILE A 99 -23.37 3.82 22.74
N ASN A 100 -24.59 4.06 23.23
CA ASN A 100 -25.38 5.27 22.93
C ASN A 100 -25.48 5.57 21.42
N ASN A 101 -25.79 4.54 20.60
CA ASN A 101 -25.86 4.61 19.13
C ASN A 101 -24.55 4.98 18.41
N ILE A 102 -23.42 5.01 19.12
CA ILE A 102 -22.11 5.25 18.53
C ILE A 102 -21.34 3.93 18.50
N THR A 103 -20.75 3.62 17.34
CA THR A 103 -19.95 2.40 17.17
C THR A 103 -18.53 2.66 17.66
N TYR A 104 -18.14 1.99 18.74
CA TYR A 104 -16.78 1.93 19.22
C TYR A 104 -16.09 0.65 18.76
N GLN A 105 -14.77 0.67 18.71
CA GLN A 105 -13.94 -0.49 18.43
C GLN A 105 -12.76 -0.59 19.39
N ARG A 106 -12.28 -1.82 19.58
CA ARG A 106 -10.98 -2.13 20.18
C ARG A 106 -10.09 -2.74 19.12
N SER A 107 -8.80 -2.45 19.20
CA SER A 107 -7.85 -2.94 18.20
C SER A 107 -7.46 -4.40 18.40
N LEU A 108 -6.85 -5.05 17.40
CA LEU A 108 -6.34 -6.42 17.56
C LEU A 108 -5.33 -6.55 18.70
N ARG A 109 -4.46 -5.54 18.86
CA ARG A 109 -3.54 -5.43 20.01
C ARG A 109 -4.31 -5.38 21.33
N ASP A 110 -5.35 -4.56 21.41
CA ASP A 110 -6.11 -4.35 22.66
C ASP A 110 -6.99 -5.55 23.03
N THR A 111 -7.38 -6.38 22.05
CA THR A 111 -8.18 -7.59 22.28
C THR A 111 -7.32 -8.83 22.50
N GLY A 112 -6.00 -8.75 22.37
CA GLY A 112 -5.09 -9.90 22.46
C GLY A 112 -5.01 -10.77 21.20
N LYS A 113 -5.85 -10.52 20.19
CA LYS A 113 -5.91 -11.30 18.93
C LYS A 113 -4.63 -11.17 18.11
N PHE A 114 -4.00 -9.99 18.14
CA PHE A 114 -2.71 -9.81 17.48
C PHE A 114 -1.66 -10.77 18.05
N GLN A 115 -1.58 -10.87 19.38
CA GLN A 115 -0.63 -11.74 20.08
C GLN A 115 -0.96 -13.21 19.89
N GLU A 116 -2.24 -13.56 19.79
CA GLU A 116 -2.71 -14.91 19.50
C GLU A 116 -2.16 -15.43 18.15
N PHE A 117 -2.23 -14.62 17.10
CA PHE A 117 -1.83 -15.06 15.75
C PHE A 117 -0.40 -14.72 15.36
N LEU A 118 0.27 -13.76 16.02
CA LEU A 118 1.64 -13.36 15.71
C LEU A 118 2.66 -14.52 15.60
N PRO A 119 2.60 -15.60 16.42
CA PRO A 119 3.48 -16.75 16.27
C PRO A 119 3.41 -17.40 14.90
N ASP A 120 2.19 -17.59 14.34
CA ASP A 120 1.98 -18.21 13.02
C ASP A 120 2.68 -17.40 11.90
N TYR A 121 2.59 -16.07 11.98
CA TYR A 121 3.26 -15.18 11.02
C TYR A 121 4.77 -15.21 11.19
N THR A 122 5.26 -15.24 12.43
CA THR A 122 6.71 -15.27 12.72
C THR A 122 7.34 -16.57 12.22
N GLU A 123 6.68 -17.70 12.46
CA GLU A 123 7.12 -19.01 11.95
C GLU A 123 7.14 -19.02 10.41
N LEU A 124 6.08 -18.55 9.77
CA LEU A 124 5.99 -18.47 8.31
C LEU A 124 7.11 -17.59 7.72
N LEU A 125 7.38 -16.43 8.31
CA LEU A 125 8.45 -15.54 7.89
C LEU A 125 9.83 -16.21 8.02
N ALA A 126 10.07 -16.95 9.11
CA ALA A 126 11.30 -17.72 9.29
C ALA A 126 11.47 -18.81 8.23
N ILE A 127 10.39 -19.55 7.90
CA ILE A 127 10.38 -20.55 6.84
C ILE A 127 10.75 -19.93 5.49
N LEU A 128 10.12 -18.80 5.14
CA LEU A 128 10.38 -18.10 3.87
C LEU A 128 11.80 -17.52 3.83
N SER A 129 12.24 -16.91 4.92
CA SER A 129 13.61 -16.40 5.10
C SER A 129 14.66 -17.46 4.81
N ASN A 130 14.50 -18.64 5.43
CA ASN A 130 15.41 -19.78 5.24
C ASN A 130 15.32 -20.33 3.81
N ARG A 131 14.11 -20.49 3.27
CA ARG A 131 13.89 -21.06 1.93
C ARG A 131 14.51 -20.22 0.82
N TYR A 132 14.43 -18.89 0.91
CA TYR A 132 14.89 -17.98 -0.14
C TYR A 132 16.27 -17.36 0.15
N GLY A 133 16.81 -17.51 1.36
CA GLY A 133 18.07 -16.88 1.77
C GLY A 133 17.99 -15.35 1.78
N ILE A 134 16.85 -14.84 2.25
CA ILE A 134 16.50 -13.42 2.28
C ILE A 134 16.22 -12.98 3.70
N THR A 135 16.83 -11.88 4.12
CA THR A 135 16.55 -11.26 5.41
C THR A 135 15.21 -10.55 5.37
N HIS A 136 14.51 -10.61 6.50
CA HIS A 136 13.26 -9.89 6.69
C HIS A 136 13.28 -9.11 8.01
N ARG A 137 12.44 -8.10 8.09
CA ARG A 137 12.19 -7.32 9.30
C ARG A 137 10.69 -7.18 9.51
N ILE A 138 10.26 -7.30 10.76
CA ILE A 138 8.92 -6.94 11.19
C ILE A 138 8.92 -5.48 11.67
N ARG A 139 7.92 -4.72 11.26
CA ARG A 139 7.67 -3.35 11.71
C ARG A 139 6.22 -3.20 12.15
N LEU A 140 5.98 -2.52 13.27
CA LEU A 140 4.63 -2.27 13.80
C LEU A 140 4.12 -0.90 13.38
N GLU A 141 2.80 -0.70 13.51
CA GLU A 141 2.14 0.53 13.10
C GLU A 141 2.75 1.80 13.70
N GLU A 142 3.07 1.71 14.99
CA GLU A 142 3.64 2.81 15.74
C GLU A 142 5.02 3.23 15.20
N GLU A 143 5.82 2.30 14.68
CA GLU A 143 7.18 2.60 14.25
C GLU A 143 7.19 3.50 13.00
N PHE A 144 6.34 3.21 12.01
CA PHE A 144 6.29 4.09 10.83
C PHE A 144 5.54 5.38 11.09
N LEU A 145 4.52 5.42 11.96
CA LEU A 145 3.81 6.68 12.25
C LEU A 145 4.61 7.64 13.13
N LYS A 146 5.68 7.18 13.80
CA LYS A 146 6.64 8.05 14.50
C LYS A 146 7.53 8.84 13.55
N SER A 147 7.55 8.51 12.26
CA SER A 147 8.34 9.26 11.29
C SER A 147 7.63 10.56 10.87
N ASP A 148 8.42 11.60 10.58
CA ASP A 148 7.90 12.91 10.20
C ASP A 148 6.99 12.83 8.96
N GLY A 149 5.75 13.34 9.04
CA GLY A 149 4.90 13.55 7.86
C GLY A 149 3.46 13.07 7.92
N VAL A 150 2.97 12.59 9.07
CA VAL A 150 1.55 12.25 9.25
C VAL A 150 0.76 13.52 9.59
N GLY A 151 0.58 14.41 8.62
CA GLY A 151 -0.14 15.67 8.80
C GLY A 151 -1.66 15.46 8.95
N ALA A 152 -2.29 16.21 9.86
CA ALA A 152 -3.74 16.37 9.86
C ALA A 152 -4.17 17.30 8.72
N PRO A 153 -5.29 17.04 8.02
CA PRO A 153 -5.78 17.95 6.99
C PRO A 153 -6.19 19.29 7.60
N ALA A 154 -5.82 20.38 6.92
CA ALA A 154 -6.10 21.76 7.36
C ALA A 154 -7.61 22.13 7.30
N THR A 155 -8.41 21.41 6.51
CA THR A 155 -9.85 21.65 6.37
C THR A 155 -10.60 20.37 6.01
N GLY A 156 -11.60 20.00 6.80
CA GLY A 156 -12.51 18.90 6.51
C GLY A 156 -12.33 17.70 7.44
N SER A 157 -13.44 17.29 8.05
CA SER A 157 -13.51 16.23 9.06
C SER A 157 -12.99 14.90 8.50
N LEU A 158 -11.74 14.56 8.80
CA LEU A 158 -11.17 13.25 8.51
C LEU A 158 -11.45 12.35 9.69
N ALA A 159 -11.98 11.14 9.47
CA ALA A 159 -12.22 10.16 10.52
C ALA A 159 -10.90 9.57 11.08
N ILE A 160 -10.07 10.43 11.66
CA ILE A 160 -8.90 10.10 12.46
C ILE A 160 -9.39 9.46 13.74
N ARG A 161 -8.73 8.40 14.17
CA ARG A 161 -9.09 7.65 15.35
C ARG A 161 -7.95 7.69 16.34
N ALA A 162 -8.24 7.59 17.62
CA ALA A 162 -7.22 7.30 18.62
C ALA A 162 -7.84 6.47 19.73
N ALA A 163 -7.07 5.49 20.23
CA ALA A 163 -7.51 4.67 21.34
C ALA A 163 -7.49 5.47 22.64
N CYS A 164 -8.56 5.35 23.42
CA CYS A 164 -8.58 5.82 24.78
C CYS A 164 -7.42 5.20 25.58
N PRO A 165 -6.59 6.00 26.27
CA PRO A 165 -5.43 5.48 26.99
C PRO A 165 -5.78 4.54 28.15
N GLU A 166 -7.01 4.62 28.68
CA GLU A 166 -7.45 3.78 29.80
C GLU A 166 -8.20 2.52 29.36
N TYR A 167 -9.04 2.63 28.33
CA TYR A 167 -9.98 1.56 27.96
C TYR A 167 -9.75 0.97 26.57
N GLY A 168 -8.84 1.54 25.77
CA GLY A 168 -8.58 1.10 24.38
C GLY A 168 -9.76 1.31 23.42
N LEU A 169 -10.83 1.99 23.85
CA LEU A 169 -12.00 2.27 23.02
C LEU A 169 -11.71 3.39 22.03
N VAL A 170 -12.17 3.20 20.80
CA VAL A 170 -12.02 4.12 19.68
C VAL A 170 -13.39 4.37 19.04
N ASP A 171 -13.82 5.63 18.88
CA ASP A 171 -14.98 5.96 18.04
C ASP A 171 -14.66 5.62 16.57
N LYS A 172 -15.33 4.61 16.02
CA LYS A 172 -15.02 4.07 14.69
C LYS A 172 -15.20 5.11 13.59
N TYR A 173 -16.17 6.02 13.73
CA TYR A 173 -16.46 6.98 12.67
C TYR A 173 -15.99 8.40 13.04
N GLY A 174 -15.39 8.56 14.23
CA GLY A 174 -14.94 9.86 14.72
C GLY A 174 -16.09 10.84 14.94
N MET A 175 -17.28 10.33 15.27
CA MET A 175 -18.51 11.14 15.40
C MET A 175 -18.37 12.23 16.47
N ASN A 176 -17.59 11.95 17.52
CA ASN A 176 -17.37 12.87 18.62
C ASN A 176 -16.06 13.65 18.53
N ASN A 177 -15.28 13.51 17.45
CA ASN A 177 -13.99 14.19 17.35
C ASN A 177 -14.17 15.71 17.28
N ILE A 178 -13.32 16.45 18.01
CA ILE A 178 -13.26 17.91 17.92
C ILE A 178 -11.86 18.30 17.45
N TYR A 179 -11.80 19.10 16.40
CA TYR A 179 -10.56 19.60 15.81
C TYR A 179 -10.36 21.05 16.23
N SER A 180 -9.17 21.36 16.74
CA SER A 180 -8.78 22.75 17.05
C SER A 180 -8.76 23.61 15.78
N GLN A 181 -8.93 24.93 15.93
CA GLN A 181 -9.03 25.87 14.80
C GLN A 181 -7.77 25.97 13.91
N GLY A 182 -6.65 25.34 14.27
CA GLY A 182 -5.44 25.24 13.43
C GLY A 182 -5.05 23.81 13.08
N GLY A 183 -5.87 22.81 13.43
CA GLY A 183 -5.55 21.40 13.22
C GLY A 183 -4.39 20.85 14.06
N SER A 184 -3.86 21.61 15.03
CA SER A 184 -2.72 21.19 15.86
C SER A 184 -3.07 20.16 16.93
N THR A 185 -4.36 20.01 17.24
CA THR A 185 -4.86 19.13 18.29
C THR A 185 -6.20 18.53 17.88
N VAL A 186 -6.37 17.24 18.19
CA VAL A 186 -7.61 16.49 18.03
C VAL A 186 -8.07 16.00 19.41
N SER A 187 -9.32 16.30 19.75
CA SER A 187 -10.00 15.81 20.94
C SER A 187 -10.88 14.63 20.61
N PHE A 188 -10.77 13.57 21.40
CA PHE A 188 -11.54 12.34 21.28
C PHE A 188 -12.39 12.13 22.53
N GLU A 189 -13.48 11.37 22.40
CA GLU A 189 -14.39 11.04 23.50
C GLU A 189 -14.37 9.54 23.77
N CYS A 190 -14.12 9.15 25.01
CA CYS A 190 -14.36 7.80 25.50
C CYS A 190 -15.61 7.81 26.39
N PRO A 191 -16.59 6.91 26.20
CA PRO A 191 -17.81 6.90 27.00
C PRO A 191 -17.59 6.51 28.47
N ARG A 192 -16.36 6.16 28.86
CA ARG A 192 -15.98 5.79 30.24
C ARG A 192 -14.97 6.74 30.85
N HIS A 193 -13.92 7.10 30.11
CA HIS A 193 -12.85 8.02 30.55
C HIS A 193 -13.21 9.50 30.30
N GLY A 194 -14.12 9.79 29.38
CA GLY A 194 -14.43 11.14 28.94
C GLY A 194 -13.47 11.64 27.85
N ARG A 195 -13.29 12.96 27.79
CA ARG A 195 -12.49 13.66 26.77
C ARG A 195 -10.99 13.49 27.00
N PHE A 196 -10.26 13.21 25.93
CA PHE A 196 -8.80 13.23 25.89
C PHE A 196 -8.30 13.85 24.58
N ASN A 197 -7.07 14.35 24.58
CA ASN A 197 -6.53 15.13 23.45
C ASN A 197 -5.16 14.61 23.05
N TYR A 198 -4.86 14.70 21.76
CA TYR A 198 -3.54 14.43 21.22
C TYR A 198 -3.12 15.57 20.29
N ASN A 199 -1.84 15.94 20.38
CA ASN A 199 -1.24 16.93 19.49
C ASN A 199 -0.82 16.25 18.18
N VAL A 200 -1.10 16.89 17.05
CA VAL A 200 -0.88 16.27 15.74
C VAL A 200 0.59 16.01 15.45
N ASP A 201 1.48 16.89 15.91
CA ASP A 201 2.91 16.81 15.65
C ASP A 201 3.61 15.83 16.61
N SER A 202 3.30 15.91 17.92
CA SER A 202 3.97 15.07 18.92
C SER A 202 3.34 13.70 19.14
N ASP A 203 2.05 13.55 18.85
CA ASP A 203 1.26 12.33 19.11
C ASP A 203 0.75 11.66 17.83
N SER A 204 1.27 12.00 16.66
CA SER A 204 0.90 11.42 15.36
C SER A 204 0.85 9.89 15.37
N HIS A 205 1.81 9.25 16.04
CA HIS A 205 1.90 7.81 16.24
C HIS A 205 0.71 7.18 16.98
N ARG A 206 -0.10 7.97 17.69
CA ARG A 206 -1.30 7.51 18.38
C ARG A 206 -2.54 7.49 17.48
N PHE A 207 -2.48 8.18 16.35
CA PHE A 207 -3.58 8.19 15.40
C PHE A 207 -3.67 6.88 14.65
N GLN A 208 -4.90 6.40 14.47
CA GLN A 208 -5.26 5.23 13.70
C GLN A 208 -6.05 5.69 12.47
N PHE A 209 -5.82 5.01 11.36
CA PHE A 209 -6.45 5.33 10.08
C PHE A 209 -7.30 4.15 9.62
N ASN A 210 -8.33 4.40 8.82
CA ASN A 210 -8.92 3.31 8.04
C ASN A 210 -7.96 2.92 6.90
N CYS A 211 -8.19 1.77 6.29
CA CYS A 211 -7.23 1.21 5.32
C CYS A 211 -6.93 2.17 4.16
N GLN A 212 -7.95 2.86 3.65
CA GLN A 212 -7.78 3.79 2.54
C GLN A 212 -6.83 4.94 2.89
N LEU A 213 -7.05 5.57 4.04
CA LEU A 213 -6.22 6.68 4.51
C LEU A 213 -4.84 6.20 4.96
N PHE A 214 -4.77 5.01 5.55
CA PHE A 214 -3.53 4.35 5.92
C PHE A 214 -2.60 4.18 4.73
N ASN A 215 -3.11 3.68 3.60
CA ASN A 215 -2.33 3.55 2.37
C ASN A 215 -1.80 4.90 1.87
N LEU A 216 -2.60 5.98 1.97
CA LEU A 216 -2.14 7.33 1.60
C LEU A 216 -1.01 7.83 2.52
N VAL A 217 -1.15 7.65 3.82
CA VAL A 217 -0.12 8.01 4.81
C VAL A 217 1.19 7.26 4.51
N ILE A 218 1.09 5.96 4.21
CA ILE A 218 2.24 5.13 3.82
C ILE A 218 2.87 5.62 2.51
N GLY A 219 2.06 5.90 1.48
CA GLY A 219 2.58 6.44 0.22
C GLY A 219 3.35 7.75 0.43
N HIS A 220 2.83 8.64 1.27
CA HIS A 220 3.43 9.93 1.56
C HIS A 220 4.71 9.82 2.41
N TYR A 221 4.78 8.81 3.29
CA TYR A 221 6.01 8.44 3.98
C TYR A 221 7.09 7.99 2.99
N TYR A 222 6.76 7.04 2.11
CA TYR A 222 7.73 6.47 1.17
C TYR A 222 8.18 7.43 0.07
N GLU A 223 7.35 8.39 -0.32
CA GLU A 223 7.73 9.48 -1.22
C GLU A 223 8.92 10.32 -0.71
N ARG A 224 9.05 10.43 0.62
CA ARG A 224 10.10 11.18 1.32
C ARG A 224 11.28 10.31 1.75
N ALA A 225 11.16 8.99 1.64
CA ALA A 225 12.24 8.08 2.00
C ALA A 225 13.47 8.29 1.11
N SER A 226 14.66 8.19 1.70
CA SER A 226 15.93 8.22 0.97
C SER A 226 16.33 6.85 0.40
N TYR A 227 15.39 5.90 0.38
CA TYR A 227 15.56 4.51 -0.05
C TYR A 227 14.38 4.13 -0.95
N ASN A 228 14.53 3.09 -1.77
CA ASN A 228 13.44 2.67 -2.64
C ASN A 228 12.46 1.76 -1.92
N TYR A 229 11.26 1.69 -2.47
CA TYR A 229 10.17 0.91 -1.91
C TYR A 229 9.34 0.27 -3.02
N ILE A 230 9.04 -1.02 -2.85
CA ILE A 230 8.08 -1.76 -3.66
C ILE A 230 7.05 -2.38 -2.71
N GLU A 231 5.78 -2.01 -2.88
CA GLU A 231 4.69 -2.60 -2.10
C GLU A 231 4.16 -3.86 -2.78
N VAL A 232 4.04 -4.94 -2.01
CA VAL A 232 3.33 -6.15 -2.40
C VAL A 232 1.94 -6.13 -1.78
N CYS A 233 0.92 -5.98 -2.61
CA CYS A 233 -0.47 -5.87 -2.18
C CYS A 233 -1.30 -7.08 -2.61
N GLY A 234 -2.25 -7.48 -1.76
CA GLY A 234 -3.38 -8.31 -2.19
C GLY A 234 -4.18 -7.62 -3.31
N SER A 235 -4.69 -8.39 -4.27
CA SER A 235 -5.50 -7.81 -5.36
C SER A 235 -6.89 -7.35 -4.91
N ASP A 236 -7.32 -7.68 -3.70
CA ASP A 236 -8.46 -7.07 -3.02
C ASP A 236 -8.24 -5.57 -2.71
N TYR A 237 -6.99 -5.11 -2.70
CA TYR A 237 -6.63 -3.69 -2.59
C TYR A 237 -6.43 -3.00 -3.94
N ALA A 238 -6.57 -3.70 -5.06
CA ALA A 238 -6.46 -3.12 -6.39
C ALA A 238 -7.68 -2.27 -6.77
N GLY A 239 -7.51 -1.40 -7.78
CA GLY A 239 -8.61 -0.65 -8.39
C GLY A 239 -8.82 0.74 -7.80
N PHE A 240 -10.08 1.16 -7.68
CA PHE A 240 -10.48 2.56 -7.45
C PHE A 240 -9.72 3.23 -6.31
N TRP A 241 -9.54 2.56 -5.17
CA TRP A 241 -8.91 3.18 -4.00
C TRP A 241 -7.44 3.52 -4.23
N GLN A 242 -6.63 2.59 -4.72
CA GLN A 242 -5.23 2.92 -5.03
C GLN A 242 -5.12 3.92 -6.19
N GLU A 243 -5.98 3.81 -7.19
CA GLU A 243 -5.90 4.68 -8.37
C GLU A 243 -6.32 6.12 -8.08
N GLN A 244 -7.33 6.31 -7.24
CA GLN A 244 -7.96 7.62 -7.03
C GLN A 244 -7.56 8.29 -5.73
N LEU A 245 -7.21 7.52 -4.68
CA LEU A 245 -6.83 8.09 -3.38
C LEU A 245 -5.34 8.01 -3.08
N LEU A 246 -4.60 7.08 -3.66
CA LEU A 246 -3.16 6.98 -3.43
C LEU A 246 -2.41 7.75 -4.51
N TRP A 247 -2.42 7.27 -5.75
CA TRP A 247 -1.57 7.82 -6.80
C TRP A 247 -1.85 9.27 -7.19
N ARG A 248 -3.10 9.74 -7.04
CA ARG A 248 -3.44 11.15 -7.34
C ARG A 248 -2.79 12.17 -6.40
N PHE A 249 -2.39 11.72 -5.20
CA PHE A 249 -1.90 12.60 -4.15
C PHE A 249 -0.39 12.48 -3.94
N LEU A 250 0.26 11.54 -4.65
CA LEU A 250 1.71 11.40 -4.63
C LEU A 250 2.33 12.20 -5.78
N VAL A 251 3.36 12.98 -5.47
CA VAL A 251 4.24 13.67 -6.41
C VAL A 251 5.21 12.68 -7.06
N LYS A 252 5.70 11.69 -6.30
CA LYS A 252 6.55 10.60 -6.80
C LYS A 252 5.75 9.29 -6.86
N PRO A 253 5.81 8.55 -7.97
CA PRO A 253 5.12 7.28 -8.07
C PRO A 253 5.76 6.24 -7.14
N ILE A 254 4.92 5.40 -6.55
CA ILE A 254 5.33 4.20 -5.82
C ILE A 254 5.10 2.96 -6.68
N LEU A 255 5.95 1.95 -6.54
CA LEU A 255 5.80 0.67 -7.24
C LEU A 255 4.93 -0.27 -6.43
N ILE A 256 3.87 -0.78 -7.05
CA ILE A 256 2.94 -1.72 -6.42
C ILE A 256 2.83 -2.97 -7.28
N VAL A 257 3.08 -4.11 -6.66
CA VAL A 257 2.99 -5.43 -7.27
C VAL A 257 1.82 -6.16 -6.63
N TYR A 258 0.81 -6.53 -7.43
CA TYR A 258 -0.36 -7.24 -6.91
C TYR A 258 -0.19 -8.74 -6.94
N THR A 259 -0.62 -9.37 -5.86
CA THR A 259 -0.67 -10.81 -5.72
C THR A 259 -1.97 -11.33 -6.29
N LEU A 260 -1.93 -12.59 -6.70
CA LEU A 260 -3.06 -13.29 -7.30
C LEU A 260 -4.25 -13.36 -6.34
N SER A 261 -5.44 -12.95 -6.80
CA SER A 261 -6.70 -13.31 -6.15
C SER A 261 -7.30 -14.51 -6.87
N PHE A 262 -7.65 -15.54 -6.08
CA PHE A 262 -8.45 -16.66 -6.53
C PHE A 262 -9.93 -16.28 -6.56
N GLN A 263 -10.30 -15.29 -7.38
CA GLN A 263 -11.70 -15.05 -7.70
C GLN A 263 -12.00 -15.71 -9.06
N THR A 264 -12.87 -16.73 -9.05
CA THR A 264 -13.52 -17.33 -10.23
C THR A 264 -12.65 -18.15 -11.19
N GLY A 265 -11.76 -19.01 -10.68
CA GLY A 265 -11.16 -20.08 -11.51
C GLY A 265 -10.18 -19.62 -12.60
N ARG A 266 -9.72 -18.36 -12.58
CA ARG A 266 -8.66 -17.84 -13.44
C ARG A 266 -7.60 -17.11 -12.63
N VAL A 267 -6.36 -17.61 -12.71
CA VAL A 267 -5.16 -17.05 -12.09
C VAL A 267 -4.73 -15.79 -12.87
N ARG A 268 -4.66 -14.63 -12.22
CA ARG A 268 -4.32 -13.31 -12.82
C ARG A 268 -3.44 -12.41 -11.94
N SER A 269 -2.13 -12.31 -12.23
CA SER A 269 -1.20 -11.39 -11.55
C SER A 269 -1.04 -10.12 -12.37
N TYR A 270 -0.88 -8.96 -11.72
CA TYR A 270 -0.73 -7.67 -12.41
C TYR A 270 0.34 -6.79 -11.77
N ILE A 271 1.19 -6.18 -12.59
CA ILE A 271 2.07 -5.08 -12.20
C ILE A 271 1.47 -3.81 -12.82
N LYS A 272 1.25 -2.76 -12.03
CA LYS A 272 0.69 -1.50 -12.52
C LYS A 272 1.57 -0.33 -12.07
N ILE A 273 1.95 0.50 -13.04
CA ILE A 273 2.80 1.67 -12.84
C ILE A 273 2.04 2.88 -13.35
N PRO A 274 1.93 3.99 -12.60
CA PRO A 274 1.37 5.22 -13.14
C PRO A 274 2.34 5.82 -14.17
N ILE A 275 1.83 6.11 -15.36
CA ILE A 275 2.55 6.90 -16.36
C ILE A 275 2.51 8.35 -15.89
N SER A 276 3.66 8.89 -15.50
CA SER A 276 3.85 10.33 -15.33
C SER A 276 3.69 11.00 -16.69
N THR A 277 2.81 12.00 -16.79
CA THR A 277 2.77 12.91 -17.94
C THR A 277 3.96 13.88 -17.85
N ALA A 278 5.17 13.37 -18.05
CA ALA A 278 6.34 14.15 -18.40
C ALA A 278 7.31 13.24 -19.15
N ASP A 279 7.54 13.62 -20.40
CA ASP A 279 8.49 13.06 -21.37
C ASP A 279 8.10 11.76 -22.09
N SER A 280 7.72 11.97 -23.35
CA SER A 280 7.42 10.98 -24.37
C SER A 280 8.58 10.00 -24.59
N ILE A 281 8.40 8.74 -24.20
CA ILE A 281 9.21 7.63 -24.72
C ILE A 281 8.70 7.35 -26.15
N ARG A 282 9.46 7.79 -27.16
CA ARG A 282 9.26 7.33 -28.55
C ARG A 282 9.73 5.87 -28.63
N LEU A 283 8.79 4.95 -28.83
CA LEU A 283 9.12 3.60 -29.28
C LEU A 283 9.61 3.67 -30.75
N PRO A 284 10.62 2.88 -31.15
CA PRO A 284 11.09 2.88 -32.52
C PRO A 284 10.03 2.30 -33.47
N GLU A 285 9.72 3.03 -34.53
CA GLU A 285 8.86 2.57 -35.61
C GLU A 285 9.49 1.35 -36.29
N LYS A 286 8.79 0.22 -36.26
CA LYS A 286 9.06 -0.90 -37.18
C LYS A 286 8.38 -0.60 -38.52
N GLY A 287 9.08 0.01 -39.45
CA GLY A 287 8.88 -0.18 -40.89
C GLY A 287 10.13 -0.88 -41.43
N GLY A 288 10.11 -1.93 -42.24
CA GLY A 288 9.07 -2.42 -43.12
C GLY A 288 9.77 -2.79 -44.43
N THR A 289 10.09 -4.07 -44.64
CA THR A 289 10.47 -4.60 -45.96
C THR A 289 9.71 -5.89 -46.16
N GLY A 290 8.73 -5.85 -47.06
CA GLY A 290 7.78 -6.93 -47.30
C GLY A 290 8.32 -8.06 -48.17
N VAL A 291 7.56 -9.16 -48.19
CA VAL A 291 7.20 -10.01 -49.34
C VAL A 291 5.93 -10.79 -48.92
N PRO A 292 4.87 -10.91 -49.75
CA PRO A 292 3.74 -11.78 -49.47
C PRO A 292 4.02 -13.21 -49.95
N ALA A 293 3.86 -14.21 -49.09
CA ALA A 293 3.82 -15.61 -49.50
C ALA A 293 2.39 -16.14 -49.31
N GLN A 294 1.80 -16.51 -50.43
CA GLN A 294 0.52 -17.19 -50.58
C GLN A 294 0.51 -18.52 -49.82
N LEU A 295 -0.60 -18.82 -49.14
CA LEU A 295 -0.94 -20.18 -48.71
C LEU A 295 -2.00 -20.72 -49.67
N SER A 296 -1.58 -21.63 -50.55
CA SER A 296 -2.44 -22.58 -51.25
C SER A 296 -2.29 -23.95 -50.59
N GLY A 297 -3.40 -24.69 -50.52
CA GLY A 297 -3.60 -25.86 -49.66
C GLY A 297 -2.67 -27.05 -49.88
N LEU A 298 -2.54 -27.83 -48.81
CA LEU A 298 -3.03 -29.21 -48.66
C LEU A 298 -3.12 -29.54 -47.17
#